data_AF-A0A2G9HLP6-F1
#
_entry.id   AF-A0A2G9HLP6-F1
#
_cell.length_a   1.000
_cell.length_b   1.000
_cell.length_c   1.000
_cell.angle_alpha   90.00
_cell.angle_beta   90.00
_cell.angle_gamma   90.00
#
_symmetry.space_group_name_H-M   'P 1'
#
loop_
_entity.id
_entity.type
_entity.pdbx_description
1 polymer ?
#
loop_
_entity_poly.entity_id
_entity_poly.type
_entity_poly.pdbx_seq_one_letter_code
_entity_poly.pdbx_strand_id
1 'polypeptide(L)'
;MAPLEALERDYPLIDSNFRMFCASHGIFTVEDFLVHDLNALEAFTEQDYARDKIKQGIAQLFSIILSQRRPWLNGLELLEEAQLNKRCLLTGCERIDFLLQGGLCTGHVTELVGPSSSGKTQVCLKAASHVARKYSGTVMYFDSGNSFSPKRVAQFLTQSSDPANIEIGSQVRMLIIDSLSSLIAPVLGGGGAHGIGYVNTDLSFHC
;
A
#
# COMPACT_ATOMS: atom_id res chain seq x y z
N MET A 1 8.95 1.15 7.21
CA MET A 1 8.45 1.14 8.60
C MET A 1 9.44 0.44 9.50
N ALA A 2 9.32 0.56 10.83
CA ALA A 2 10.26 -0.06 11.74
C ALA A 2 10.09 -1.60 11.72
N PRO A 3 11.09 -2.36 11.24
CA PRO A 3 11.05 -3.81 11.31
C PRO A 3 11.15 -4.27 12.76
N LEU A 4 10.57 -5.42 13.10
CA LEU A 4 10.68 -5.97 14.46
C LEU A 4 12.13 -6.22 14.88
N GLU A 5 13.01 -6.50 13.90
CA GLU A 5 14.46 -6.66 14.13
C GLU A 5 15.12 -5.40 14.72
N ALA A 6 14.63 -4.20 14.40
CA ALA A 6 15.18 -2.98 14.96
C ALA A 6 14.97 -2.85 16.48
N LEU A 7 14.02 -3.61 17.04
CA LEU A 7 13.69 -3.60 18.47
C LEU A 7 14.52 -4.61 19.28
N GLU A 8 15.14 -5.61 18.65
CA GLU A 8 15.85 -6.69 19.34
C GLU A 8 17.00 -6.18 20.22
N ARG A 9 17.66 -5.10 19.80
CA ARG A 9 18.80 -4.52 20.54
C ARG A 9 18.40 -3.98 21.91
N ASP A 10 17.21 -3.40 22.00
CA ASP A 10 16.78 -2.65 23.18
C ASP A 10 15.72 -3.44 24.00
N TYR A 11 15.15 -4.50 23.43
CA TYR A 11 14.03 -5.25 24.01
C TYR A 11 14.26 -6.78 23.97
N PRO A 12 14.76 -7.38 25.07
CA PRO A 12 15.23 -8.77 25.10
C PRO A 12 14.17 -9.86 24.85
N LEU A 13 12.86 -9.55 24.97
CA LEU A 13 11.80 -10.53 24.68
C LEU A 13 11.40 -10.50 23.20
N ILE A 14 11.84 -9.50 22.43
CA ILE A 14 11.74 -9.45 20.97
C ILE A 14 13.00 -10.12 20.39
N ASP A 15 13.22 -11.37 20.80
CA ASP A 15 14.35 -12.18 20.34
C ASP A 15 14.06 -12.86 18.99
N SER A 16 15.06 -13.54 18.44
CA SER A 16 14.91 -14.32 17.20
C SER A 16 13.75 -15.33 17.23
N ASN A 17 13.44 -15.96 18.37
CA ASN A 17 12.33 -16.91 18.47
C ASN A 17 10.98 -16.20 18.35
N PHE A 18 10.84 -15.06 19.03
CA PHE A 18 9.66 -14.21 18.92
C PHE A 18 9.48 -13.71 17.47
N ARG A 19 10.56 -13.26 16.82
CA ARG A 19 10.51 -12.83 15.41
C ARG A 19 10.14 -13.95 14.45
N MET A 20 10.65 -15.16 14.66
CA MET A 20 10.27 -16.32 13.85
C MET A 20 8.79 -16.67 14.02
N PHE A 21 8.26 -16.59 15.24
CA PHE A 21 6.83 -16.75 15.51
C PHE A 21 6.00 -15.66 14.82
N CYS A 22 6.40 -14.39 14.91
CA CYS A 22 5.74 -13.31 14.19
C CYS A 22 5.77 -13.53 12.67
N ALA A 23 6.93 -13.89 12.13
CA ALA A 23 7.11 -14.15 10.70
C ALA A 23 6.25 -15.32 10.20
N SER A 24 6.05 -16.38 11.00
CA SER A 24 5.16 -17.50 10.63
C SER A 24 3.69 -17.09 10.53
N HIS A 25 3.32 -15.94 11.08
CA HIS A 25 1.98 -15.34 11.00
C HIS A 25 1.95 -14.12 10.06
N GLY A 26 3.02 -13.87 9.28
CA GLY A 26 3.09 -12.73 8.37
C GLY A 26 3.35 -11.39 9.04
N ILE A 27 3.84 -11.38 10.28
CA ILE A 27 4.15 -10.17 11.06
C ILE A 27 5.66 -9.90 10.97
N PHE A 28 6.04 -8.83 10.26
CA PHE A 28 7.46 -8.45 10.06
C PHE A 28 7.79 -7.07 10.63
N THR A 29 6.79 -6.21 10.77
CA THR A 29 6.91 -4.83 11.25
C THR A 29 6.00 -4.56 12.44
N VAL A 30 6.24 -3.43 13.11
CA VAL A 30 5.38 -2.96 14.22
C VAL A 30 3.94 -2.68 13.77
N GLU A 31 3.73 -2.23 12.53
CA GLU A 31 2.37 -2.01 12.00
C GLU A 31 1.68 -3.32 11.67
N ASP A 32 2.39 -4.30 11.09
CA ASP A 32 1.82 -5.63 10.88
C ASP A 32 1.28 -6.16 12.22
N PHE A 33 2.03 -5.99 13.30
CA PHE A 33 1.59 -6.40 14.63
C PHE A 33 0.33 -5.63 15.09
N LEU A 34 0.23 -4.33 14.80
CA LEU A 34 -0.93 -3.51 15.18
C LEU A 34 -2.21 -3.85 14.44
N VAL A 35 -2.12 -4.31 13.20
CA VAL A 35 -3.30 -4.70 12.40
C VAL A 35 -3.75 -6.13 12.67
N HIS A 36 -2.97 -6.94 13.39
CA HIS A 36 -3.32 -8.31 13.77
C HIS A 36 -4.18 -8.35 15.04
N ASP A 37 -5.09 -9.34 15.11
CA ASP A 37 -5.87 -9.62 16.31
C ASP A 37 -4.97 -10.31 17.36
N LEU A 38 -4.70 -9.59 18.44
CA LEU A 38 -3.88 -10.07 19.55
C LEU A 38 -4.47 -11.32 20.21
N ASN A 39 -5.80 -11.45 20.29
CA ASN A 39 -6.42 -12.62 20.90
C ASN A 39 -6.22 -13.86 20.04
N ALA A 40 -6.32 -13.70 18.71
CA ALA A 40 -6.02 -14.78 17.77
C ALA A 40 -4.54 -15.18 17.86
N LEU A 41 -3.63 -14.21 17.93
CA LEU A 41 -2.20 -14.46 18.05
C LEU A 41 -1.84 -15.20 19.35
N GLU A 42 -2.48 -14.83 20.47
CA GLU A 42 -2.32 -15.53 21.75
C GLU A 42 -2.89 -16.96 21.75
N ALA A 43 -3.94 -17.22 20.96
CA ALA A 43 -4.54 -18.54 20.81
C ALA A 43 -3.65 -19.52 20.04
N PHE A 44 -2.88 -19.05 19.04
CA PHE A 44 -1.93 -19.89 18.28
C PHE A 44 -0.71 -20.33 19.09
N THR A 45 -0.51 -19.74 20.26
CA THR A 45 0.47 -20.25 21.21
C THR A 45 -0.22 -21.39 21.99
N GLU A 46 0.12 -22.66 21.79
CA GLU A 46 -0.35 -23.77 22.67
C GLU A 46 0.75 -24.20 23.67
N GLN A 47 0.39 -24.98 24.70
CA GLN A 47 1.11 -25.17 25.97
C GLN A 47 2.57 -25.67 25.86
N ASP A 48 3.55 -24.76 26.05
CA ASP A 48 4.97 -25.08 26.23
C ASP A 48 5.74 -23.90 26.88
N TYR A 49 6.91 -24.13 27.49
CA TYR A 49 7.72 -23.07 28.13
C TYR A 49 8.11 -21.91 27.16
N ALA A 50 8.26 -22.21 25.86
CA ALA A 50 8.51 -21.21 24.83
C ALA A 50 7.32 -20.22 24.64
N ARG A 51 6.09 -20.63 24.99
CA ARG A 51 4.87 -19.81 24.90
C ARG A 51 4.88 -18.65 25.88
N ASP A 52 5.30 -18.87 27.13
CA ASP A 52 5.28 -17.81 28.14
C ASP A 52 6.21 -16.67 27.73
N LYS A 53 7.34 -16.99 27.09
CA LYS A 53 8.22 -16.01 26.46
C LYS A 53 7.54 -15.26 25.31
N ILE A 54 6.83 -15.96 24.42
CA ILE A 54 6.11 -15.32 23.31
C ILE A 54 5.01 -14.38 23.84
N LYS A 55 4.21 -14.80 24.81
CA LYS A 55 3.20 -13.94 25.45
C LYS A 55 3.81 -12.71 26.10
N GLN A 56 4.94 -12.88 26.80
CA GLN A 56 5.70 -11.76 27.35
C GLN A 56 6.24 -10.85 26.25
N GLY A 57 6.66 -11.41 25.10
CA GLY A 57 7.05 -10.66 23.91
C GLY A 57 5.91 -9.82 23.32
N ILE A 58 4.71 -10.41 23.18
CA ILE A 58 3.48 -9.70 22.74
C ILE A 58 3.19 -8.53 23.69
N ALA A 59 3.20 -8.79 25.01
CA ALA A 59 2.97 -7.77 26.03
C ALA A 59 4.04 -6.67 26.03
N GLN A 60 5.32 -7.03 25.85
CA GLN A 60 6.42 -6.08 25.74
C GLN A 60 6.24 -5.20 24.49
N LEU A 61 5.97 -5.79 23.34
CA LEU A 61 5.74 -5.04 22.09
C LEU A 61 4.55 -4.10 22.23
N PHE A 62 3.45 -4.54 22.83
CA PHE A 62 2.30 -3.69 23.08
C PHE A 62 2.62 -2.52 24.03
N SER A 63 3.43 -2.76 25.07
CA SER A 63 3.90 -1.71 25.99
C SER A 63 4.79 -0.67 25.29
N ILE A 64 5.71 -1.12 24.44
CA ILE A 64 6.56 -0.23 23.62
C ILE A 64 5.67 0.67 22.77
N ILE A 65 4.72 0.08 22.04
CA ILE A 65 3.80 0.83 21.19
C ILE A 65 3.05 1.85 22.03
N LEU A 66 2.41 1.44 23.13
CA LEU A 66 1.67 2.32 24.04
C LEU A 66 2.51 3.51 24.52
N SER A 67 3.78 3.29 24.87
CA SER A 67 4.69 4.35 25.32
C SER A 67 5.06 5.36 24.23
N GLN A 68 4.99 4.95 22.96
CA GLN A 68 5.34 5.76 21.80
C GLN A 68 4.11 6.30 21.06
N ARG A 69 2.89 6.03 21.55
CA ARG A 69 1.66 6.50 20.91
C ARG A 69 1.62 8.02 20.90
N ARG A 70 1.15 8.56 19.78
CA ARG A 70 0.79 9.97 19.69
C ARG A 70 -0.38 10.27 20.65
N PRO A 71 -0.45 11.49 21.20
CA PRO A 71 -1.60 11.92 21.98
C PRO A 71 -2.87 11.85 21.12
N TRP A 72 -4.02 11.69 21.79
CA TRP A 72 -5.31 11.76 21.13
C TRP A 72 -5.48 13.12 20.47
N LEU A 73 -5.83 13.11 19.18
CA LEU A 73 -6.07 14.32 18.39
C LEU A 73 -7.57 14.58 18.27
N ASN A 74 -7.96 15.85 18.28
CA ASN A 74 -9.32 16.25 17.99
C ASN A 74 -9.56 16.34 16.46
N GLY A 75 -10.83 16.50 16.05
CA GLY A 75 -11.19 16.49 14.64
C GLY A 75 -10.55 17.60 13.79
N LEU A 76 -10.26 18.77 14.39
CA LEU A 76 -9.60 19.87 13.69
C LEU A 76 -8.12 19.56 13.47
N GLU A 77 -7.43 19.07 14.49
CA GLU A 77 -6.03 18.66 14.40
C GLU A 77 -5.84 17.54 13.37
N LEU A 78 -6.75 16.56 13.33
CA LEU A 78 -6.72 15.50 12.32
C LEU A 78 -6.92 16.03 10.90
N LEU A 79 -7.80 17.03 10.72
CA LEU A 79 -8.02 17.65 9.41
C LEU A 79 -6.79 18.43 8.94
N GLU A 80 -6.20 19.23 9.82
CA GLU A 80 -4.98 19.99 9.54
C GLU A 80 -3.82 19.05 9.22
N GLU A 81 -3.66 17.97 10.00
CA GLU A 81 -2.63 16.95 9.74
C GLU A 81 -2.87 16.26 8.39
N ALA A 82 -4.11 15.88 8.08
CA ALA A 82 -4.45 15.26 6.79
C ALA A 82 -4.18 16.19 5.60
N GLN A 83 -4.40 17.50 5.75
CA GLN A 83 -4.11 18.49 4.72
C GLN A 83 -2.61 18.72 4.54
N LEU A 84 -1.84 18.83 5.63
CA LEU A 84 -0.40 19.04 5.59
C LEU A 84 0.37 17.81 5.08
N ASN A 85 -0.10 16.62 5.41
CA ASN A 85 0.52 15.35 5.00
C ASN A 85 -0.07 14.76 3.71
N LYS A 86 -1.00 15.47 3.05
CA LYS A 86 -1.59 15.02 1.79
C LYS A 86 -0.49 14.89 0.72
N ARG A 87 -0.20 13.66 0.32
CA ARG A 87 0.73 13.34 -0.78
C ARG A 87 -0.04 12.77 -1.95
N CYS A 88 0.07 13.39 -3.12
CA CYS A 88 -0.61 12.94 -4.33
C CYS A 88 0.37 12.62 -5.44
N LEU A 89 0.07 11.58 -6.21
CA LEU A 89 0.78 11.21 -7.42
C LEU A 89 -0.03 11.67 -8.64
N LEU A 90 0.58 12.47 -9.49
CA LEU A 90 -0.07 12.90 -10.73
C LEU A 90 -0.23 11.70 -11.67
N THR A 91 -1.37 11.64 -12.34
CA THR A 91 -1.69 10.62 -13.35
C THR A 91 -1.02 10.89 -14.70
N GLY A 92 -0.45 12.08 -14.89
CA GLY A 92 0.05 12.53 -16.18
C GLY A 92 -1.06 12.88 -17.16
N CYS A 93 -2.28 13.09 -16.66
CA CYS A 93 -3.43 13.61 -17.37
C CYS A 93 -3.98 14.81 -16.60
N GLU A 94 -3.64 16.02 -17.06
CA GLU A 94 -3.95 17.28 -16.35
C GLU A 94 -5.43 17.41 -15.96
N ARG A 95 -6.34 16.98 -16.84
CA ARG A 95 -7.78 17.04 -16.56
C ARG A 95 -8.21 16.10 -15.43
N ILE A 96 -7.62 14.92 -15.35
CA ILE A 96 -7.88 13.96 -14.25
C ILE A 96 -7.24 14.48 -12.97
N ASP A 97 -6.01 14.98 -13.05
CA ASP A 97 -5.30 15.53 -11.90
C ASP A 97 -6.04 16.74 -11.31
N PHE A 98 -6.62 17.59 -12.17
CA PHE A 98 -7.49 18.69 -11.76
C PHE A 98 -8.76 18.19 -11.07
N LEU A 99 -9.44 17.19 -11.65
CA LEU A 99 -10.65 16.60 -11.06
C LEU A 99 -10.38 15.99 -9.67
N LEU A 100 -9.23 15.34 -9.51
CA LEU A 100 -8.77 14.73 -8.26
C LEU A 100 -8.12 15.74 -7.29
N GLN A 101 -8.07 17.02 -7.65
CA GLN A 101 -7.48 18.09 -6.83
C GLN A 101 -6.01 17.80 -6.45
N GLY A 102 -5.21 17.41 -7.44
CA GLY A 102 -3.77 17.15 -7.29
C GLY A 102 -3.32 15.73 -7.63
N GLY A 103 -4.21 14.87 -8.13
CA GLY A 103 -3.91 13.49 -8.52
C GLY A 103 -4.31 12.45 -7.48
N LEU A 104 -3.69 11.28 -7.54
CA LEU A 104 -4.02 10.11 -6.73
C LEU A 104 -3.41 10.23 -5.33
N CYS A 105 -4.24 10.31 -4.29
CA CYS A 105 -3.79 10.45 -2.90
C CYS A 105 -3.16 9.17 -2.35
N THR A 106 -1.94 9.28 -1.82
CA THR A 106 -1.25 8.19 -1.08
C THR A 106 -2.12 7.68 0.07
N GLY A 107 -2.11 6.37 0.31
CA GLY A 107 -2.94 5.72 1.32
C GLY A 107 -4.43 5.61 0.95
N HIS A 108 -4.82 6.05 -0.26
CA HIS A 108 -6.18 5.90 -0.74
C HIS A 108 -6.26 4.85 -1.84
N VAL A 109 -7.42 4.19 -1.91
CA VAL A 109 -7.83 3.37 -3.05
C VAL A 109 -8.70 4.23 -3.96
N THR A 110 -8.30 4.37 -5.22
CA THR A 110 -9.07 5.07 -6.26
C THR A 110 -9.59 4.07 -7.27
N GLU A 111 -10.91 4.06 -7.47
CA GLU A 111 -11.59 3.17 -8.42
C GLU A 111 -12.03 3.95 -9.67
N LEU A 112 -11.63 3.46 -10.84
CA LEU A 112 -11.99 4.01 -12.14
C LEU A 112 -12.98 3.07 -12.85
N VAL A 113 -14.26 3.46 -12.83
CA VAL A 113 -15.37 2.68 -13.39
C VAL A 113 -15.82 3.23 -14.74
N GLY A 114 -16.24 2.35 -15.65
CA GLY A 114 -16.90 2.76 -16.90
C GLY A 114 -17.17 1.60 -17.86
N PRO A 115 -17.89 1.82 -18.97
CA PRO A 115 -18.16 0.79 -19.97
C PRO A 115 -16.88 0.30 -20.65
N SER A 116 -16.92 -0.88 -21.28
CA SER A 116 -15.78 -1.38 -22.07
C SER A 116 -15.32 -0.33 -23.09
N SER A 117 -14.01 -0.26 -23.33
CA SER A 117 -13.38 0.71 -24.25
C SER A 117 -13.53 2.19 -23.86
N SER A 118 -13.97 2.52 -22.64
CA SER A 118 -14.01 3.91 -22.13
C SER A 118 -12.64 4.53 -21.81
N GLY A 119 -11.53 3.80 -22.03
CA GLY A 119 -10.17 4.30 -21.83
C GLY A 119 -9.56 4.07 -20.44
N LYS A 120 -10.17 3.28 -19.56
CA LYS A 120 -9.63 3.03 -18.19
C LYS A 120 -8.20 2.49 -18.19
N THR A 121 -7.94 1.45 -18.97
CA THR A 121 -6.58 0.91 -19.17
C THR A 121 -5.63 1.96 -19.70
N GLN A 122 -6.08 2.88 -20.56
CA GLN A 122 -5.23 3.98 -21.04
C GLN A 122 -4.85 4.95 -19.92
N VAL A 123 -5.80 5.28 -19.04
CA VAL A 123 -5.52 6.09 -17.84
C VAL A 123 -4.54 5.37 -16.92
N CYS A 124 -4.76 4.08 -16.65
CA CYS A 124 -3.89 3.26 -15.81
C CYS A 124 -2.46 3.18 -16.36
N LEU A 125 -2.30 2.86 -17.65
CA LEU A 125 -1.00 2.81 -18.32
C LEU A 125 -0.31 4.19 -18.35
N LYS A 126 -1.06 5.28 -18.55
CA LYS A 126 -0.52 6.64 -18.53
C LYS A 126 -0.03 7.02 -17.14
N ALA A 127 -0.83 6.76 -16.11
CA ALA A 127 -0.47 7.00 -14.72
C ALA A 127 0.74 6.17 -14.30
N ALA A 128 0.77 4.88 -14.62
CA ALA A 128 1.93 4.01 -14.41
C ALA A 128 3.20 4.59 -15.04
N SER A 129 3.13 4.97 -16.32
CA SER A 129 4.26 5.53 -17.06
C SER A 129 4.73 6.86 -16.48
N HIS A 130 3.78 7.73 -16.11
CA HIS A 130 4.07 9.04 -15.53
C HIS A 130 4.71 8.88 -14.15
N VAL A 131 4.17 8.01 -13.30
CA VAL A 131 4.70 7.79 -11.94
C VAL A 131 6.11 7.19 -11.98
N ALA A 132 6.30 6.16 -12.80
CA ALA A 132 7.59 5.49 -12.95
C ALA A 132 8.70 6.48 -13.38
N ARG A 133 8.40 7.40 -14.32
CA ARG A 133 9.41 8.35 -14.77
C ARG A 133 9.53 9.59 -13.88
N LYS A 134 8.41 10.27 -13.58
CA LYS A 134 8.44 11.57 -12.90
C LYS A 134 8.96 11.44 -11.48
N TYR A 135 8.48 10.44 -10.75
CA TYR A 135 8.84 10.25 -9.34
C TYR A 135 9.94 9.22 -9.12
N SER A 136 10.50 8.65 -10.19
CA SER A 136 11.37 7.47 -10.11
C SER A 136 10.76 6.35 -9.24
N GLY A 137 9.42 6.23 -9.28
CA GLY A 137 8.65 5.36 -8.40
C GLY A 137 8.60 3.92 -8.91
N THR A 138 8.39 2.97 -8.00
CA THR A 138 8.09 1.58 -8.35
C THR A 138 6.60 1.43 -8.62
N VAL A 139 6.24 0.94 -9.81
CA VAL A 139 4.84 0.63 -10.16
C VAL A 139 4.67 -0.87 -10.30
N MET A 140 3.72 -1.45 -9.57
CA MET A 140 3.25 -2.82 -9.73
C MET A 140 1.93 -2.79 -10.50
N TYR A 141 1.86 -3.52 -11.61
CA TYR A 141 0.67 -3.57 -12.47
C TYR A 141 0.16 -5.02 -12.55
N PHE A 142 -1.00 -5.28 -11.95
CA PHE A 142 -1.71 -6.54 -12.07
C PHE A 142 -2.70 -6.45 -13.22
N ASP A 143 -2.38 -7.13 -14.32
CA ASP A 143 -3.23 -7.21 -15.50
C ASP A 143 -4.01 -8.53 -15.50
N SER A 144 -5.28 -8.48 -15.10
CA SER A 144 -6.20 -9.61 -15.16
C SER A 144 -7.04 -9.62 -16.43
N GLY A 145 -6.91 -8.60 -17.29
CA GLY A 145 -7.63 -8.45 -18.54
C GLY A 145 -6.81 -8.74 -19.80
N ASN A 146 -5.52 -9.06 -19.64
CA ASN A 146 -4.53 -9.20 -20.73
C ASN A 146 -4.50 -7.96 -21.65
N SER A 147 -4.56 -6.78 -21.03
CA SER A 147 -4.69 -5.47 -21.68
C SER A 147 -3.43 -4.61 -21.55
N PHE A 148 -2.45 -5.06 -20.76
CA PHE A 148 -1.18 -4.36 -20.58
C PHE A 148 -0.38 -4.35 -21.88
N SER A 149 0.19 -3.20 -22.21
CA SER A 149 0.95 -3.01 -23.45
C SER A 149 2.26 -2.25 -23.21
N PRO A 150 3.41 -2.94 -23.24
CA PRO A 150 4.72 -2.29 -23.13
C PRO A 150 4.96 -1.25 -24.22
N LYS A 151 4.46 -1.53 -25.44
CA LYS A 151 4.52 -0.58 -26.56
C LYS A 151 3.78 0.72 -26.23
N ARG A 152 2.62 0.63 -25.56
CA ARG A 152 1.86 1.80 -25.17
C ARG A 152 2.53 2.59 -24.05
N VAL A 153 3.13 1.89 -23.08
CA VAL A 153 3.97 2.52 -22.04
C VAL A 153 5.12 3.30 -22.69
N ALA A 154 5.86 2.69 -23.62
CA ALA A 154 6.95 3.36 -24.33
C ALA A 154 6.47 4.62 -25.06
N GLN A 155 5.31 4.58 -25.73
CA GLN A 155 4.73 5.77 -26.36
C GLN A 155 4.41 6.88 -25.36
N PHE A 156 3.84 6.55 -24.20
CA PHE A 156 3.58 7.55 -23.15
C PHE A 156 4.86 8.14 -22.59
N LEU A 157 5.93 7.36 -22.55
CA LEU A 157 7.23 7.82 -22.11
C LEU A 157 7.90 8.76 -23.12
N THR A 158 7.75 8.51 -24.43
CA THR A 158 8.36 9.36 -25.47
C THR A 158 7.62 10.68 -25.69
N GLN A 159 6.32 10.74 -25.41
CA GLN A 159 5.47 11.91 -25.72
C GLN A 159 5.54 13.05 -24.71
N SER A 160 6.11 12.79 -23.56
CA SER A 160 6.16 13.72 -22.43
C SER A 160 7.51 14.42 -22.39
N SER A 161 7.47 15.74 -22.43
CA SER A 161 8.61 16.65 -22.36
C SER A 161 9.07 16.97 -20.94
N ASP A 162 8.43 16.39 -19.91
CA ASP A 162 8.76 16.70 -18.52
C ASP A 162 10.19 16.25 -18.19
N PRO A 163 11.08 17.17 -17.74
CA PRO A 163 12.35 16.76 -17.18
C PRO A 163 12.09 15.82 -15.99
N ALA A 164 12.93 14.80 -15.84
CA ALA A 164 12.89 13.93 -14.67
C ALA A 164 13.30 14.76 -13.44
N ASN A 165 12.35 15.47 -12.83
CA ASN A 165 12.53 16.07 -11.53
C ASN A 165 12.46 14.95 -10.52
N ILE A 166 13.63 14.43 -10.16
CA ILE A 166 13.76 13.42 -9.11
C ILE A 166 13.43 14.13 -7.79
N GLU A 167 12.20 13.99 -7.32
CA GLU A 167 11.88 14.26 -5.91
C GLU A 167 12.54 13.14 -5.08
N ILE A 168 13.83 13.31 -4.79
CA ILE A 168 14.63 12.41 -3.96
C ILE A 168 14.14 12.58 -2.52
N GLY A 169 13.19 11.76 -2.08
CA GLY A 169 12.69 11.86 -0.71
C GLY A 169 11.85 10.72 -0.18
N SER A 170 11.27 9.87 -1.04
CA SER A 170 10.49 8.73 -0.59
C SER A 170 10.41 7.65 -1.67
N GLN A 171 10.41 6.38 -1.27
CA GLN A 171 10.16 5.28 -2.18
C GLN A 171 8.69 5.32 -2.61
N VAL A 172 8.39 6.03 -3.70
CA VAL A 172 7.05 6.13 -4.27
C VAL A 172 6.65 4.77 -4.82
N ARG A 173 5.49 4.27 -4.39
CA ARG A 173 4.94 2.99 -4.83
C ARG A 173 3.51 3.17 -5.30
N MET A 174 3.18 2.54 -6.42
CA MET A 174 1.85 2.52 -6.99
C MET A 174 1.50 1.09 -7.37
N LEU A 175 0.34 0.63 -6.93
CA LEU A 175 -0.26 -0.65 -7.28
C LEU A 175 -1.47 -0.38 -8.17
N ILE A 176 -1.47 -0.96 -9.36
CA ILE A 176 -2.60 -0.91 -10.29
C ILE A 176 -3.14 -2.31 -10.44
N ILE A 177 -4.47 -2.47 -10.39
CA ILE A 177 -5.16 -3.71 -10.73
C ILE A 177 -6.15 -3.41 -11.85
N ASP A 178 -5.86 -3.87 -13.06
CA ASP A 178 -6.70 -3.71 -14.25
C ASP A 178 -7.04 -5.11 -14.80
N SER A 179 -8.21 -5.68 -14.53
CA SER A 179 -9.40 -5.14 -13.87
C SER A 179 -9.88 -6.07 -12.75
N LEU A 180 -10.18 -5.56 -11.54
CA LEU A 180 -10.72 -6.42 -10.47
C LEU A 180 -12.03 -7.11 -10.87
N SER A 181 -12.82 -6.51 -11.76
CA SER A 181 -14.08 -7.14 -12.20
C SER A 181 -13.87 -8.48 -12.91
N SER A 182 -12.75 -8.70 -13.61
CA SER A 182 -12.49 -10.00 -14.23
C SER A 182 -12.12 -11.08 -13.20
N LEU A 183 -11.68 -10.68 -12.00
CA LEU A 183 -11.41 -11.59 -10.90
C LEU A 183 -12.68 -11.96 -10.13
N ILE A 184 -13.60 -11.01 -9.96
CA ILE A 184 -14.79 -11.19 -9.11
C ILE A 184 -16.00 -11.71 -9.90
N ALA A 185 -16.18 -11.30 -11.16
CA ALA A 185 -17.35 -11.67 -11.96
C ALA A 185 -17.57 -13.19 -12.11
N PRO A 186 -16.53 -14.04 -12.31
CA PRO A 186 -16.71 -15.49 -12.35
C PRO A 186 -17.23 -16.08 -11.03
N VAL A 187 -16.85 -15.48 -9.90
CA VAL A 187 -17.27 -15.93 -8.55
C VAL A 187 -18.72 -15.56 -8.28
N LEU A 188 -19.17 -14.40 -8.76
CA LEU A 188 -20.53 -13.88 -8.52
C LEU A 188 -21.55 -14.35 -9.57
N GLY A 189 -21.17 -15.20 -10.53
CA GLY A 189 -22.06 -15.68 -11.59
C GLY A 189 -22.45 -14.62 -12.63
N GLY A 190 -21.70 -13.52 -12.72
CA GLY A 190 -21.95 -12.42 -13.65
C GLY A 190 -21.34 -12.67 -15.03
N GLY A 191 -22.15 -12.54 -16.09
CA GLY A 191 -21.76 -12.86 -17.48
C GLY A 191 -21.05 -11.75 -18.28
N GLY A 192 -20.42 -10.74 -17.64
CA GLY A 192 -19.80 -9.65 -18.41
C GLY A 192 -18.77 -8.81 -17.67
N ALA A 193 -17.62 -8.58 -18.31
CA ALA A 193 -16.55 -7.70 -17.85
C ALA A 193 -16.92 -6.23 -18.02
N HIS A 194 -17.52 -5.61 -17.01
CA HIS A 194 -17.50 -4.16 -16.88
C HIS A 194 -16.15 -3.80 -16.30
N GLY A 195 -15.22 -3.34 -17.14
CA GLY A 195 -13.86 -3.06 -16.69
C GLY A 195 -13.84 -2.02 -15.57
N ILE A 196 -13.08 -2.30 -14.52
CA ILE A 196 -12.83 -1.43 -13.38
C ILE A 196 -11.31 -1.34 -13.22
N GLY A 197 -10.74 -0.16 -13.44
CA GLY A 197 -9.34 0.09 -13.13
C GLY A 197 -9.21 0.44 -11.66
N TYR A 198 -8.43 -0.32 -10.91
CA TYR A 198 -8.13 -0.01 -9.52
C TYR A 198 -6.73 0.56 -9.42
N VAL A 199 -6.61 1.62 -8.63
CA VAL A 199 -5.35 2.27 -8.35
C VAL A 199 -5.22 2.41 -6.84
N ASN A 200 -4.30 1.67 -6.25
CA ASN A 200 -3.90 1.81 -4.85
C ASN A 200 -2.50 2.43 -4.82
N THR A 201 -2.35 3.56 -4.15
CA THR A 201 -1.04 4.16 -3.89
C THR A 201 -0.64 3.80 -2.47
N ASP A 202 0.08 2.68 -2.34
CA ASP A 202 0.29 2.04 -1.04
C ASP A 202 1.40 2.68 -0.21
N LEU A 203 1.17 2.75 1.09
CA LEU A 203 2.17 3.04 2.11
C LEU A 203 2.95 1.74 2.39
N SER A 204 4.19 1.70 1.93
CA SER A 204 5.26 0.84 2.48
C SER A 204 4.96 -0.65 2.74
N PHE A 205 5.15 -1.50 1.72
CA PHE A 205 5.42 -2.95 1.90
C PHE A 205 6.91 -3.26 1.66
N HIS A 206 7.80 -3.15 2.66
CA HIS A 206 9.17 -3.65 2.47
C HIS A 206 9.24 -5.14 2.79
N CYS A 207 9.54 -5.95 1.75
CA CYS A 207 10.16 -7.26 1.88
C CYS A 207 11.53 -7.17 2.55
#